data_AF-A0A380FY54-F1
#
_entry.id   AF-A0A380FY54-F1
#
_cell.length_a   1.000
_cell.length_b   1.000
_cell.length_c   1.000
_cell.angle_alpha   90.00
_cell.angle_beta   90.00
_cell.angle_gamma   90.00
#
_symmetry.space_group_name_H-M   'P 1'
#
loop_
_entity.id
_entity.type
_entity.pdbx_description
1 polymer ?
#
loop_
_entity_poly.entity_id
_entity_poly.type
_entity_poly.pdbx_seq_one_letter_code
_entity_poly.pdbx_strand_id
1 'polypeptide(L)'
;MSRQNRIDKKELKGLAENLLVDYELRNKANDNLDKSLHNIDVMNENVDNQINIKKDLLKELRNRRLNTSQDSNLTKFNNEVLKNKLRDGRIYASKNIDLVDIENVTTIDIDRDDFNSYEYNRQFALENNIDLASPFLNLYSKNEQVQVAREMIEKFDILQLEKEDYGFAACAALIAGIIDCALVGTISHNNPSILQKKVDEKFYSIVQKYSNRQELPELKAELEKIQFRKDVKPKRIENLENQIKAIENGTQSRKDMISYLEDKYRVKYDAVHDKSIAGMYVNNHHNASLAHDFSPLGLLVGIMDQLTDKSTFISAKTGKITRLATSNKNTEIQGNIIQKIIGATNNWFGHCMSDLVGSSGSKGRGQGLPAPFWPYLQKLNFGKVKLSNKKELSVGELTDWMFQNGYDTRAFTTELIPVIIFETLIRCYWFYKQKLYYGKSFKESLPIANSRELSRLLLIGNATFTSIDVTHATIKGAIKTGGQGVDIGTFVMTVNKPGLVDLGFRSFQNARLELKHKKYVNKVIDEDIVAEYKRVVSSRDVFE
;
A
#
# COMPACT_ATOMS: atom_id res chain seq x y z
N MET A 1 -8.10 1.89 45.06
CA MET A 1 -9.58 1.92 44.94
C MET A 1 -10.15 1.35 46.24
N SER A 2 -10.89 2.14 47.02
CA SER A 2 -11.46 1.70 48.30
C SER A 2 -12.54 0.62 48.08
N ARG A 3 -12.88 -0.14 49.13
CA ARG A 3 -14.00 -1.11 49.11
C ARG A 3 -15.31 -0.42 48.73
N GLN A 4 -15.51 0.82 49.19
CA GLN A 4 -16.67 1.64 48.89
C GLN A 4 -16.78 1.97 47.40
N ASN A 5 -15.72 2.48 46.77
CA ASN A 5 -15.73 2.82 45.34
C ASN A 5 -16.02 1.61 44.42
N ARG A 6 -15.76 0.37 44.87
CA ARG A 6 -16.10 -0.85 44.13
C ARG A 6 -17.59 -1.20 44.25
N ILE A 7 -18.18 -0.93 45.41
CA ILE A 7 -19.61 -1.12 45.66
C ILE A 7 -20.38 -0.08 44.84
N ASP A 8 -20.03 1.20 44.95
CA ASP A 8 -20.69 2.29 44.24
C ASP A 8 -20.65 2.09 42.71
N LYS A 9 -19.50 1.64 42.17
CA LYS A 9 -19.36 1.34 40.73
C LYS A 9 -20.25 0.16 40.30
N LYS A 10 -20.41 -0.85 41.15
CA LYS A 10 -21.26 -2.02 40.87
C LYS A 10 -22.74 -1.60 40.88
N GLU A 11 -23.13 -0.78 41.85
CA GLU A 11 -24.49 -0.26 41.98
C GLU A 11 -24.85 0.66 40.81
N LEU A 12 -23.96 1.59 40.44
CA LEU A 12 -24.14 2.49 39.30
C LEU A 12 -24.33 1.71 37.99
N LYS A 13 -23.50 0.68 37.75
CA LYS A 13 -23.63 -0.17 36.56
C LYS A 13 -24.95 -0.93 36.57
N GLY A 14 -25.34 -1.49 37.70
CA GLY A 14 -26.59 -2.24 37.81
C GLY A 14 -27.83 -1.34 37.61
N LEU A 15 -27.82 -0.11 38.14
CA LEU A 15 -28.89 0.86 37.90
C LEU A 15 -29.01 1.22 36.41
N ALA A 16 -27.89 1.39 35.71
CA ALA A 16 -27.90 1.64 34.27
C ALA A 16 -28.41 0.43 33.46
N GLU A 17 -28.14 -0.80 33.89
CA GLU A 17 -28.71 -2.02 33.29
C GLU A 17 -30.23 -2.06 33.46
N ASN A 18 -30.74 -1.79 34.66
CA ASN A 18 -32.18 -1.73 34.92
C ASN A 18 -32.85 -0.63 34.07
N LEU A 19 -32.28 0.58 34.06
CA LEU A 19 -32.81 1.71 33.29
C LEU A 19 -32.86 1.43 31.78
N LEU A 20 -31.87 0.69 31.26
CA LEU A 20 -31.83 0.31 29.84
C LEU A 20 -32.95 -0.67 29.49
N VAL A 21 -33.22 -1.64 30.35
CA VAL A 21 -34.33 -2.58 30.17
C VAL A 21 -35.66 -1.82 30.13
N ASP A 22 -35.87 -0.89 31.06
CA ASP A 22 -37.08 -0.05 31.10
C ASP A 22 -37.24 0.80 29.84
N TYR A 23 -36.14 1.38 29.35
CA TYR A 23 -36.13 2.20 28.13
C TYR A 23 -36.49 1.38 26.87
N GLU A 24 -35.93 0.18 26.73
CA GLU A 24 -36.23 -0.73 25.62
C GLU A 24 -37.69 -1.22 25.66
N LEU A 25 -38.22 -1.52 26.84
CA LEU A 25 -39.64 -1.85 27.01
C LEU A 25 -40.56 -0.73 26.54
N ARG A 26 -40.24 0.51 26.92
CA ARG A 26 -40.98 1.70 26.47
C ARG A 26 -40.91 1.87 24.94
N ASN A 27 -39.75 1.65 24.33
CA ASN A 27 -39.60 1.76 22.88
C ASN A 27 -40.42 0.71 22.13
N LYS A 28 -40.41 -0.56 22.59
CA LYS A 28 -41.25 -1.62 22.01
C LYS A 28 -42.74 -1.32 22.15
N ALA A 29 -43.17 -0.77 23.28
CA ALA A 29 -44.56 -0.38 23.49
C ALA A 29 -44.99 0.75 22.54
N ASN A 30 -44.14 1.76 22.31
CA ASN A 30 -44.41 2.84 21.36
C ASN A 30 -44.50 2.32 19.91
N ASP A 31 -43.59 1.44 19.48
CA ASP A 31 -43.62 0.84 18.14
C ASP A 31 -44.92 0.06 17.87
N ASN A 32 -45.39 -0.69 18.87
CA ASN A 32 -46.67 -1.38 18.78
C ASN A 32 -47.88 -0.43 18.71
N LEU A 33 -47.80 0.71 19.39
CA LEU A 33 -48.83 1.75 19.32
C LEU A 33 -48.86 2.38 17.93
N ASP A 34 -47.71 2.67 17.34
CA ASP A 34 -47.59 3.20 15.98
C ASP A 34 -48.12 2.18 14.94
N LYS A 35 -47.78 0.89 15.08
CA LYS A 35 -48.36 -0.19 14.25
C LYS A 35 -49.87 -0.27 14.38
N SER A 36 -50.40 -0.13 15.60
CA SER A 36 -51.85 -0.13 15.86
C SER A 36 -52.54 1.07 15.22
N LEU A 37 -51.97 2.27 15.32
CA LEU A 37 -52.47 3.48 14.66
C LEU A 37 -52.49 3.30 13.13
N HIS A 38 -51.40 2.78 12.57
CA HIS A 38 -51.33 2.48 11.14
C HIS A 38 -52.43 1.48 10.71
N ASN A 39 -52.62 0.40 11.47
CA ASN A 39 -53.68 -0.59 11.21
C ASN A 39 -55.08 0.04 11.26
N ILE A 40 -55.33 0.93 12.23
CA ILE A 40 -56.59 1.68 12.34
C ILE A 40 -56.81 2.57 11.11
N ASP A 41 -55.78 3.28 10.66
CA ASP A 41 -55.87 4.14 9.48
C ASP A 41 -56.17 3.33 8.21
N VAL A 42 -55.49 2.19 8.01
CA VAL A 42 -55.76 1.28 6.89
C VAL A 42 -57.19 0.73 6.94
N MET A 43 -57.69 0.38 8.13
CA MET A 43 -59.09 -0.03 8.31
C MET A 43 -60.06 1.09 7.96
N ASN A 44 -59.83 2.30 8.46
CA ASN A 44 -60.67 3.48 8.20
C ASN A 44 -60.72 3.79 6.71
N GLU A 45 -59.57 3.82 6.03
CA GLU A 45 -59.50 4.07 4.59
C GLU A 45 -60.28 3.02 3.80
N ASN A 46 -60.17 1.74 4.17
CA ASN A 46 -60.93 0.68 3.52
C ASN A 46 -62.46 0.86 3.73
N VAL A 47 -62.89 1.20 4.94
CA VAL A 47 -64.31 1.47 5.25
C VAL A 47 -64.81 2.70 4.49
N ASP A 48 -64.03 3.78 4.43
CA ASP A 48 -64.37 5.00 3.69
C ASP A 48 -64.50 4.73 2.19
N ASN A 49 -63.60 3.92 1.64
CA ASN A 49 -63.68 3.47 0.24
C ASN A 49 -64.97 2.68 -0.01
N GLN A 50 -65.35 1.76 0.89
CA GLN A 50 -66.63 1.05 0.79
C GLN A 50 -67.83 1.99 0.88
N ILE A 51 -67.78 2.99 1.76
CA ILE A 51 -68.84 4.01 1.89
C ILE A 51 -68.96 4.82 0.59
N ASN A 52 -67.84 5.24 0.00
CA ASN A 52 -67.83 6.01 -1.24
C ASN A 52 -68.38 5.20 -2.42
N ILE A 53 -68.01 3.92 -2.56
CA ILE A 53 -68.59 3.04 -3.57
C ILE A 53 -70.11 2.89 -3.38
N LYS A 54 -70.58 2.74 -2.14
CA LYS A 54 -72.02 2.65 -1.83
C LYS A 54 -72.76 3.96 -2.14
N LYS A 55 -72.16 5.12 -1.85
CA LYS A 55 -72.70 6.44 -2.22
C LYS A 55 -72.82 6.60 -3.73
N ASP A 56 -71.80 6.20 -4.47
CA ASP A 56 -71.80 6.23 -5.93
C ASP A 56 -72.85 5.31 -6.53
N LEU A 57 -72.98 4.09 -5.99
CA LEU A 57 -74.03 3.16 -6.40
C LEU A 57 -75.42 3.75 -6.14
N LEU A 58 -75.63 4.37 -4.97
CA LEU A 58 -76.89 5.02 -4.62
C LEU A 58 -77.22 6.17 -5.57
N LYS A 59 -76.22 6.97 -5.95
CA LYS A 59 -76.36 8.07 -6.91
C LYS A 59 -76.79 7.56 -8.29
N GLU A 60 -76.17 6.47 -8.76
CA GLU A 60 -76.51 5.89 -10.06
C GLU A 60 -77.93 5.27 -10.06
N LEU A 61 -78.30 4.58 -8.98
CA LEU A 61 -79.66 4.07 -8.80
C LEU A 61 -80.71 5.19 -8.78
N ARG A 62 -80.38 6.35 -8.18
CA ARG A 62 -81.23 7.54 -8.22
C ARG A 62 -81.34 8.12 -9.63
N ASN A 63 -80.23 8.26 -10.35
CA ASN A 63 -80.22 8.74 -11.74
C ASN A 63 -81.08 7.84 -12.65
N ARG A 64 -80.98 6.52 -12.46
CA ARG A 64 -81.83 5.54 -13.15
C ARG A 64 -83.32 5.75 -12.88
N ARG A 65 -83.70 6.02 -11.62
CA ARG A 65 -85.10 6.28 -11.24
C ARG A 65 -85.64 7.56 -11.90
N LEU A 66 -84.80 8.56 -12.08
CA LEU A 66 -85.18 9.85 -12.68
C LEU A 66 -85.25 9.78 -14.22
N ASN A 67 -84.38 9.00 -14.86
CA ASN A 67 -84.35 8.82 -16.32
C ASN A 67 -85.27 7.66 -16.76
N THR A 68 -86.57 7.92 -16.80
CA THR A 68 -87.56 6.98 -17.37
C THR A 68 -87.79 7.28 -18.86
N SER A 69 -86.75 7.15 -19.69
CA SER A 69 -86.81 7.41 -21.14
C SER A 69 -86.98 6.12 -21.95
N GLN A 70 -87.82 6.12 -23.00
CA GLN A 70 -88.11 4.98 -23.87
C GLN A 70 -86.96 4.53 -24.80
N ASP A 71 -85.74 5.04 -24.63
CA ASP A 71 -84.59 4.68 -25.46
C ASP A 71 -83.92 3.37 -24.98
N SER A 72 -84.03 2.34 -25.80
CA SER A 72 -83.55 0.98 -25.50
C SER A 72 -82.01 0.88 -25.43
N ASN A 73 -81.27 1.74 -26.15
CA ASN A 73 -79.81 1.72 -26.16
C ASN A 73 -79.25 2.38 -24.90
N LEU A 74 -79.83 3.50 -24.48
CA LEU A 74 -79.45 4.20 -23.24
C LEU A 74 -79.71 3.33 -22.01
N THR A 75 -80.82 2.59 -22.01
CA THR A 75 -81.18 1.65 -20.93
C THR A 75 -80.19 0.49 -20.83
N LYS A 76 -79.70 -0.05 -21.95
CA LYS A 76 -78.67 -1.10 -21.97
C LYS A 76 -77.33 -0.61 -21.44
N PHE A 77 -76.88 0.56 -21.88
CA PHE A 77 -75.63 1.17 -21.41
C PHE A 77 -75.64 1.41 -19.90
N ASN A 78 -76.72 2.00 -19.36
CA ASN A 78 -76.85 2.25 -17.92
C ASN A 78 -76.87 0.95 -17.09
N ASN A 79 -77.46 -0.13 -17.62
CA ASN A 79 -77.45 -1.43 -16.96
C ASN A 79 -76.05 -2.06 -16.93
N GLU A 80 -75.26 -1.88 -17.99
CA GLU A 80 -73.90 -2.39 -18.06
C GLU A 80 -72.97 -1.64 -17.10
N VAL A 81 -73.08 -0.30 -17.05
CA VAL A 81 -72.35 0.55 -16.09
C VAL A 81 -72.68 0.16 -14.65
N LEU A 82 -73.95 -0.02 -14.32
CA LEU A 82 -74.37 -0.44 -12.98
C LEU A 82 -73.85 -1.84 -12.62
N LYS A 83 -73.87 -2.77 -13.59
CA LYS A 83 -73.37 -4.14 -13.40
C LYS A 83 -71.86 -4.16 -13.16
N ASN A 84 -71.10 -3.33 -13.88
CA ASN A 84 -69.66 -3.20 -13.69
C ASN A 84 -69.34 -2.59 -12.31
N LYS A 85 -70.00 -1.50 -11.90
CA LYS A 85 -69.80 -0.91 -10.56
C LYS A 85 -70.20 -1.84 -9.42
N LEU A 86 -71.26 -2.64 -9.60
CA LEU A 86 -71.64 -3.69 -8.63
C LEU A 86 -70.59 -4.79 -8.53
N ARG A 87 -69.95 -5.15 -9.65
CA ARG A 87 -68.85 -6.11 -9.67
C ARG A 87 -67.63 -5.55 -8.95
N ASP A 88 -67.26 -4.31 -9.23
CA ASP A 88 -66.13 -3.63 -8.59
C ASP A 88 -66.37 -3.49 -7.08
N GLY A 89 -67.55 -3.06 -6.66
CA GLY A 89 -67.91 -2.96 -5.24
C GLY A 89 -67.89 -4.30 -4.51
N ARG A 90 -68.24 -5.41 -5.18
CA ARG A 90 -68.09 -6.77 -4.61
C ARG A 90 -66.63 -7.17 -4.45
N ILE A 91 -65.79 -6.85 -5.43
CA ILE A 91 -64.34 -7.13 -5.38
C ILE A 91 -63.70 -6.39 -4.21
N TYR A 92 -63.99 -5.10 -4.04
CA TYR A 92 -63.50 -4.30 -2.92
C TYR A 92 -64.01 -4.79 -1.56
N ALA A 93 -65.28 -5.18 -1.46
CA ALA A 93 -65.84 -5.72 -0.22
C ALA A 93 -65.28 -7.10 0.16
N SER A 94 -64.76 -7.87 -0.82
CA SER A 94 -64.17 -9.20 -0.61
C SER A 94 -62.66 -9.18 -0.33
N LYS A 95 -62.01 -8.02 -0.37
CA LYS A 95 -60.56 -7.92 -0.17
C LYS A 95 -60.24 -8.00 1.33
N ASN A 96 -59.40 -8.95 1.71
CA ASN A 96 -58.86 -9.01 3.06
C ASN A 96 -57.99 -7.76 3.32
N ILE A 97 -58.15 -7.16 4.49
CA ILE A 97 -57.29 -6.06 4.95
C ILE A 97 -56.01 -6.70 5.47
N ASP A 98 -54.88 -6.33 4.88
CA ASP A 98 -53.56 -6.75 5.34
C ASP A 98 -53.12 -5.79 6.44
N LEU A 99 -52.89 -6.31 7.64
CA LEU A 99 -52.57 -5.53 8.84
C LEU A 99 -51.18 -5.92 9.31
N VAL A 100 -50.45 -4.96 9.87
CA VAL A 100 -49.14 -5.21 10.46
C VAL A 100 -49.33 -5.95 11.79
N ASP A 101 -48.63 -7.06 11.97
CA ASP A 101 -48.66 -7.82 13.23
C ASP A 101 -48.08 -6.99 14.39
N ILE A 102 -48.78 -7.02 15.53
CA ILE A 102 -48.39 -6.36 16.77
C ILE A 102 -47.73 -7.40 17.67
N GLU A 103 -46.53 -7.11 18.18
CA GLU A 103 -45.81 -8.03 19.06
C GLU A 103 -46.35 -7.95 20.49
N ASN A 104 -46.34 -9.05 21.24
CA ASN A 104 -46.66 -8.98 22.68
C ASN A 104 -45.47 -8.38 23.45
N VAL A 105 -45.69 -7.27 24.16
CA VAL A 105 -44.68 -6.70 25.06
C VAL A 105 -44.84 -7.36 26.43
N THR A 106 -43.93 -8.26 26.78
CA THR A 106 -43.77 -8.75 28.16
C THR A 106 -43.10 -7.65 28.98
N THR A 107 -43.67 -7.30 30.14
CA THR A 107 -43.09 -6.30 31.06
C THR A 107 -42.42 -6.99 32.23
N ILE A 108 -41.55 -6.25 32.94
CA ILE A 108 -41.05 -6.65 34.27
C ILE A 108 -42.24 -6.91 35.18
N ASP A 109 -42.19 -8.01 35.93
CA ASP A 109 -43.19 -8.36 36.94
C ASP A 109 -42.91 -7.56 38.22
N ILE A 110 -43.63 -6.45 38.39
CA ILE A 110 -43.45 -5.49 39.50
C ILE A 110 -43.95 -6.08 40.83
N ASP A 111 -44.78 -7.12 40.80
CA ASP A 111 -45.35 -7.76 41.99
C ASP A 111 -44.37 -8.75 42.65
N ARG A 112 -43.22 -9.01 42.03
CA ARG A 112 -42.15 -9.83 42.63
C ARG A 112 -41.30 -9.02 43.60
N ASP A 113 -40.95 -9.62 44.74
CA ASP A 113 -40.06 -9.02 45.74
C ASP A 113 -38.67 -8.65 45.19
N ASP A 114 -38.22 -9.30 44.11
CA ASP A 114 -36.93 -9.11 43.46
C ASP A 114 -36.99 -8.33 42.13
N PHE A 115 -38.10 -7.65 41.83
CA PHE A 115 -38.30 -6.99 40.52
C PHE A 115 -37.21 -5.96 40.17
N ASN A 116 -36.67 -5.25 41.16
CA ASN A 116 -35.59 -4.28 40.99
C ASN A 116 -34.19 -4.90 41.18
N SER A 117 -34.09 -6.22 41.34
CA SER A 117 -32.81 -6.89 41.48
C SER A 117 -32.05 -6.92 40.16
N TYR A 118 -30.72 -6.85 40.26
CA TYR A 118 -29.84 -6.95 39.09
C TYR A 118 -29.89 -8.33 38.42
N GLU A 119 -30.18 -9.38 39.19
CA GLU A 119 -30.25 -10.74 38.68
C GLU A 119 -31.50 -10.95 37.83
N TYR A 120 -32.65 -10.47 38.31
CA TYR A 120 -33.90 -10.53 37.57
C TYR A 120 -33.84 -9.73 36.26
N ASN A 121 -33.35 -8.48 36.30
CA ASN A 121 -33.24 -7.64 35.09
C ASN A 121 -32.27 -8.19 34.05
N ARG A 122 -31.16 -8.81 34.47
CA ARG A 122 -30.22 -9.48 33.54
C ARG A 122 -30.84 -10.71 32.90
N GLN A 123 -31.57 -11.50 33.68
CA GLN A 123 -32.25 -12.67 33.16
C GLN A 123 -33.34 -12.25 32.16
N PHE A 124 -34.12 -11.23 32.50
CA PHE A 124 -35.12 -10.65 31.61
C PHE A 124 -34.49 -10.10 30.33
N ALA A 125 -33.37 -9.38 30.41
CA ALA A 125 -32.66 -8.87 29.24
C ALA A 125 -32.16 -10.00 28.32
N LEU A 126 -31.64 -11.09 28.88
CA LEU A 126 -31.20 -12.27 28.12
C LEU A 126 -32.37 -12.96 27.41
N GLU A 127 -33.50 -13.14 28.10
CA GLU A 127 -34.72 -13.73 27.54
C GLU A 127 -35.33 -12.87 26.43
N ASN A 128 -35.12 -11.55 26.47
CA ASN A 128 -35.69 -10.57 25.52
C ASN A 128 -34.67 -9.99 24.52
N ASN A 129 -33.46 -10.57 24.42
CA ASN A 129 -32.36 -10.15 23.54
C ASN A 129 -31.95 -8.66 23.69
N ILE A 130 -31.99 -8.12 24.92
CA ILE A 130 -31.52 -6.77 25.23
C ILE A 130 -30.01 -6.81 25.51
N ASP A 131 -29.23 -6.04 24.75
CA ASP A 131 -27.78 -5.99 24.90
C ASP A 131 -27.36 -5.15 26.13
N LEU A 132 -26.86 -5.84 27.16
CA LEU A 132 -26.35 -5.23 28.39
C LEU A 132 -24.82 -5.03 28.37
N ALA A 133 -24.12 -5.25 27.25
CA ALA A 133 -22.66 -5.14 27.22
C ALA A 133 -22.17 -3.72 27.53
N SER A 134 -22.89 -2.69 27.07
CA SER A 134 -22.58 -1.27 27.30
C SER A 134 -23.80 -0.46 27.74
N PRO A 135 -24.28 -0.63 28.99
CA PRO A 135 -25.56 -0.06 29.43
C PRO A 135 -25.63 1.46 29.27
N PHE A 136 -24.57 2.16 29.67
CA PHE A 136 -24.48 3.62 29.53
C PHE A 136 -24.48 4.12 28.08
N LEU A 137 -23.89 3.38 27.15
CA LEU A 137 -23.92 3.75 25.73
C LEU A 137 -25.28 3.46 25.10
N ASN A 138 -25.88 2.34 25.49
CA ASN A 138 -27.17 1.89 24.97
C ASN A 138 -28.33 2.73 25.50
N LEU A 139 -28.13 3.49 26.58
CA LEU A 139 -29.08 4.51 27.06
C LEU A 139 -29.17 5.75 26.15
N TYR A 140 -28.13 6.03 25.35
CA TYR A 140 -28.18 7.11 24.38
C TYR A 140 -28.98 6.71 23.15
N SER A 141 -29.68 7.66 22.53
CA SER A 141 -30.27 7.45 21.21
C SER A 141 -29.19 7.14 20.16
N LYS A 142 -29.57 6.48 19.06
CA LYS A 142 -28.62 6.17 17.97
C LYS A 142 -27.88 7.40 17.44
N ASN A 143 -28.53 8.57 17.40
CA ASN A 143 -27.90 9.81 16.96
C ASN A 143 -26.85 10.32 17.96
N GLU A 144 -27.15 10.27 19.25
CA GLU A 144 -26.20 10.64 20.32
C GLU A 144 -25.02 9.68 20.35
N GLN A 145 -25.24 8.38 20.17
CA GLN A 145 -24.16 7.40 20.05
C GLN A 145 -23.21 7.75 18.89
N VAL A 146 -23.75 8.12 17.72
CA VAL A 146 -22.94 8.55 16.56
C VAL A 146 -22.17 9.84 16.85
N GLN A 147 -22.81 10.81 17.52
CA GLN A 147 -22.14 12.06 17.90
C GLN A 147 -20.98 11.80 18.87
N VAL A 148 -21.23 11.07 19.96
CA VAL A 148 -20.20 10.70 20.94
C VAL A 148 -19.08 9.93 20.27
N ALA A 149 -19.40 8.99 19.37
CA ALA A 149 -18.39 8.24 18.62
C ALA A 149 -17.51 9.17 17.76
N ARG A 150 -18.10 10.14 17.05
CA ARG A 150 -17.35 11.12 16.24
C ARG A 150 -16.43 11.98 17.11
N GLU A 151 -16.94 12.50 18.22
CA GLU A 151 -16.16 13.29 19.16
C GLU A 151 -14.99 12.48 19.73
N MET A 152 -15.22 11.22 20.11
CA MET A 152 -14.15 10.33 20.59
C MET A 152 -13.10 10.03 19.52
N ILE A 153 -13.53 9.78 18.27
CA ILE A 153 -12.61 9.53 17.14
C ILE A 153 -11.72 10.74 16.88
N GLU A 154 -12.29 11.94 16.85
CA GLU A 154 -11.54 13.18 16.61
C GLU A 154 -10.63 13.50 17.79
N LYS A 155 -11.17 13.45 19.00
CA LYS A 155 -10.44 13.75 20.24
C LYS A 155 -9.24 12.85 20.43
N PHE A 156 -9.42 11.55 20.24
CA PHE A 156 -8.35 10.59 20.43
C PHE A 156 -7.57 10.29 19.17
N ASP A 157 -7.86 10.88 18.00
CA ASP A 157 -7.20 10.59 16.72
C ASP A 157 -7.25 9.08 16.38
N ILE A 158 -8.43 8.46 16.51
CA ILE A 158 -8.61 7.03 16.26
C ILE A 158 -8.53 6.76 14.75
N LEU A 159 -7.80 5.70 14.37
CA LEU A 159 -7.69 5.28 12.97
C LEU A 159 -9.08 5.02 12.38
N GLN A 160 -9.41 5.70 11.29
CA GLN A 160 -10.69 5.59 10.58
C GLN A 160 -10.65 4.56 9.44
N LEU A 161 -9.83 3.52 9.59
CA LEU A 161 -9.68 2.48 8.56
C LEU A 161 -10.74 1.39 8.72
N GLU A 162 -11.42 1.08 7.63
CA GLU A 162 -12.42 0.03 7.49
C GLU A 162 -11.76 -1.30 7.09
N LYS A 163 -12.50 -2.41 7.22
CA LYS A 163 -11.97 -3.75 6.88
C LYS A 163 -11.60 -3.85 5.40
N GLU A 164 -12.35 -3.17 4.55
CA GLU A 164 -12.19 -3.08 3.12
C GLU A 164 -10.87 -2.36 2.75
N ASP A 165 -10.41 -1.41 3.55
CA ASP A 165 -9.13 -0.72 3.34
C ASP A 165 -7.96 -1.71 3.50
N TYR A 166 -8.00 -2.50 4.57
CA TYR A 166 -7.01 -3.54 4.82
C TYR A 166 -7.07 -4.64 3.76
N GLY A 167 -8.29 -5.02 3.35
CA GLY A 167 -8.54 -5.96 2.26
C GLY A 167 -7.92 -5.48 0.95
N PHE A 168 -8.12 -4.21 0.58
CA PHE A 168 -7.52 -3.63 -0.62
C PHE A 168 -5.99 -3.65 -0.56
N ALA A 169 -5.40 -3.23 0.56
CA ALA A 169 -3.95 -3.21 0.72
C ALA A 169 -3.34 -4.63 0.62
N ALA A 170 -3.98 -5.62 1.25
CA ALA A 170 -3.56 -7.01 1.17
C ALA A 170 -3.70 -7.57 -0.26
N CYS A 171 -4.81 -7.31 -0.95
CA CYS A 171 -5.02 -7.76 -2.33
C CYS A 171 -4.03 -7.14 -3.32
N ALA A 172 -3.77 -5.84 -3.22
CA ALA A 172 -2.78 -5.16 -4.06
C ALA A 172 -1.38 -5.77 -3.89
N ALA A 173 -0.99 -6.05 -2.65
CA ALA A 173 0.27 -6.69 -2.32
C ALA A 173 0.34 -8.17 -2.72
N LEU A 174 -0.77 -8.90 -2.61
CA LEU A 174 -0.88 -10.29 -3.06
C LEU A 174 -0.61 -10.39 -4.57
N ILE A 175 -1.21 -9.51 -5.37
CA ILE A 175 -0.97 -9.43 -6.82
C ILE A 175 0.51 -9.17 -7.11
N ALA A 176 1.12 -8.21 -6.40
CA ALA A 176 2.55 -7.94 -6.56
C ALA A 176 3.43 -9.12 -6.15
N GLY A 177 3.09 -9.85 -5.08
CA GLY A 177 3.81 -11.05 -4.65
C GLY A 177 3.75 -12.17 -5.69
N ILE A 178 2.59 -12.34 -6.34
CA ILE A 178 2.43 -13.28 -7.47
C ILE A 178 3.29 -12.85 -8.66
N ILE A 179 3.28 -11.56 -9.01
CA ILE A 179 4.11 -11.00 -10.08
C ILE A 179 5.59 -11.24 -9.80
N ASP A 180 6.03 -11.01 -8.56
CA ASP A 180 7.40 -11.25 -8.14
C ASP A 180 7.77 -12.73 -8.30
N CYS A 181 6.98 -13.64 -7.73
CA CYS A 181 7.20 -15.09 -7.82
C CYS A 181 7.28 -15.61 -9.27
N ALA A 182 6.42 -15.07 -10.16
CA ALA A 182 6.29 -15.55 -11.53
C ALA A 182 7.28 -14.90 -12.51
N LEU A 183 7.53 -13.60 -12.37
CA LEU A 183 8.27 -12.80 -13.36
C LEU A 183 9.67 -12.39 -12.89
N VAL A 184 9.89 -12.22 -11.58
CA VAL A 184 11.19 -11.92 -10.96
C VAL A 184 11.88 -13.22 -10.56
N GLY A 185 11.26 -13.99 -9.68
CA GLY A 185 11.73 -15.30 -9.22
C GLY A 185 13.17 -15.25 -8.68
N THR A 186 13.97 -16.28 -9.02
CA THR A 186 15.36 -16.34 -8.56
C THR A 186 16.27 -15.55 -9.49
N ILE A 187 16.97 -14.55 -8.95
CA ILE A 187 17.99 -13.78 -9.68
C ILE A 187 19.14 -14.70 -10.10
N SER A 188 19.55 -14.58 -11.36
CA SER A 188 20.66 -15.34 -11.91
C SER A 188 21.41 -14.54 -12.96
N HIS A 189 22.73 -14.66 -12.96
CA HIS A 189 23.58 -14.12 -14.02
C HIS A 189 23.39 -14.88 -15.35
N ASN A 190 23.28 -16.21 -15.31
CA ASN A 190 23.29 -17.07 -16.50
C ASN A 190 21.89 -17.29 -17.07
N ASN A 191 20.89 -17.43 -16.21
CA ASN A 191 19.51 -17.72 -16.58
C ASN A 191 18.57 -16.63 -16.02
N PRO A 192 18.67 -15.38 -16.52
CA PRO A 192 17.87 -14.30 -15.99
C PRO A 192 16.37 -14.55 -16.23
N SER A 193 15.55 -14.10 -15.29
CA SER A 193 14.10 -14.22 -15.36
C SER A 193 13.49 -13.32 -16.44
N ILE A 194 12.19 -13.48 -16.70
CA ILE A 194 11.48 -12.73 -17.75
C ILE A 194 11.57 -11.23 -17.50
N LEU A 195 11.33 -10.78 -16.26
CA LEU A 195 11.39 -9.36 -15.94
C LEU A 195 12.83 -8.85 -15.94
N GLN A 196 13.78 -9.66 -15.45
CA GLN A 196 15.19 -9.31 -15.45
C GLN A 196 15.72 -9.04 -16.87
N LYS A 197 15.36 -9.87 -17.86
CA LYS A 197 15.73 -9.65 -19.26
C LYS A 197 15.18 -8.33 -19.82
N LYS A 198 13.90 -8.03 -19.54
CA LYS A 198 13.27 -6.76 -19.97
C LYS A 198 13.95 -5.54 -19.33
N VAL A 199 14.32 -5.65 -18.05
CA VAL A 199 15.06 -4.60 -17.37
C VAL A 199 16.44 -4.43 -17.99
N ASP A 200 17.18 -5.52 -18.23
CA ASP A 200 18.49 -5.47 -18.88
C ASP A 200 18.43 -4.78 -20.26
N GLU A 201 17.44 -5.12 -21.09
CA GLU A 201 17.20 -4.47 -22.38
C GLU A 201 16.90 -2.96 -22.23
N LYS A 202 16.14 -2.59 -21.19
CA LYS A 202 15.84 -1.18 -20.91
C LYS A 202 17.08 -0.40 -20.50
N PHE A 203 17.92 -0.98 -19.63
CA PHE A 203 19.21 -0.40 -19.27
C PHE A 203 20.11 -0.26 -20.50
N TYR A 204 20.18 -1.29 -21.35
CA TYR A 204 20.90 -1.23 -22.61
C TYR A 204 20.43 -0.06 -23.49
N SER A 205 19.12 0.08 -23.70
CA SER A 205 18.56 1.19 -24.49
C SER A 205 18.89 2.57 -23.91
N ILE A 206 18.91 2.71 -22.58
CA ILE A 206 19.27 3.97 -21.91
C ILE A 206 20.74 4.29 -22.15
N VAL A 207 21.64 3.33 -21.94
CA VAL A 207 23.08 3.51 -22.15
C VAL A 207 23.38 3.78 -23.63
N GLN A 208 22.71 3.10 -24.55
CA GLN A 208 22.84 3.33 -25.99
C GLN A 208 22.45 4.76 -26.36
N LYS A 209 21.31 5.25 -25.87
CA LYS A 209 20.91 6.65 -26.11
C LYS A 209 21.90 7.65 -25.52
N TYR A 210 22.47 7.34 -24.36
CA TYR A 210 23.50 8.18 -23.75
C TYR A 210 24.79 8.20 -24.58
N SER A 211 25.33 7.03 -24.93
CA SER A 211 26.52 6.88 -25.77
C SER A 211 26.35 7.58 -27.12
N ASN A 212 25.25 7.32 -27.83
CA ASN A 212 24.98 7.92 -29.13
C ASN A 212 24.97 9.45 -29.09
N ARG A 213 24.43 10.05 -28.02
CA ARG A 213 24.43 11.51 -27.83
C ARG A 213 25.82 12.09 -27.60
N GLN A 214 26.73 11.31 -27.06
CA GLN A 214 28.12 11.71 -26.78
C GLN A 214 29.03 11.47 -27.99
N GLU A 215 28.90 10.32 -28.64
CA GLU A 215 29.79 9.85 -29.71
C GLU A 215 29.48 10.50 -31.06
N LEU A 216 28.19 10.67 -31.39
CA LEU A 216 27.78 11.18 -32.70
C LEU A 216 28.36 12.56 -33.04
N PRO A 217 28.34 13.56 -32.13
CA PRO A 217 28.97 14.86 -32.41
C PRO A 217 30.48 14.76 -32.60
N GLU A 218 31.15 13.88 -31.86
CA GLU A 218 32.60 13.69 -31.94
C GLU A 218 33.01 13.07 -33.28
N LEU A 219 32.30 12.01 -33.71
CA LEU A 219 32.53 11.37 -35.00
C LEU A 219 32.24 12.32 -36.17
N LYS A 220 31.16 13.12 -36.10
CA LYS A 220 30.84 14.12 -37.13
C LYS A 220 31.93 15.20 -37.21
N ALA A 221 32.38 15.71 -36.07
CA ALA A 221 33.46 16.68 -36.03
C ALA A 221 34.81 16.10 -36.52
N GLU A 222 35.09 14.82 -36.25
CA GLU A 222 36.27 14.14 -36.81
C GLU A 222 36.16 13.99 -38.33
N LEU A 223 35.00 13.53 -38.82
CA LEU A 223 34.74 13.38 -40.26
C LEU A 223 34.91 14.72 -40.99
N GLU A 224 34.34 15.81 -40.46
CA GLU A 224 34.46 17.15 -41.04
C GLU A 224 35.92 17.61 -41.18
N LYS A 225 36.76 17.28 -40.19
CA LYS A 225 38.19 17.64 -40.19
C LYS A 225 39.01 16.83 -41.19
N ILE A 226 38.64 15.58 -41.45
CA ILE A 226 39.46 14.66 -42.26
C ILE A 226 38.95 14.42 -43.68
N GLN A 227 37.68 14.71 -43.98
CA GLN A 227 37.06 14.39 -45.27
C GLN A 227 37.74 15.09 -46.48
N PHE A 228 38.36 16.25 -46.26
CA PHE A 228 39.05 17.03 -47.30
C PHE A 228 40.59 16.86 -47.28
N ARG A 229 41.11 16.03 -46.38
CA ARG A 229 42.54 15.81 -46.19
C ARG A 229 43.07 14.73 -47.14
N LYS A 230 43.92 15.13 -48.09
CA LYS A 230 44.51 14.21 -49.10
C LYS A 230 45.46 13.16 -48.52
N ASP A 231 45.99 13.39 -47.31
CA ASP A 231 46.86 12.48 -46.56
C ASP A 231 46.12 11.30 -45.90
N VAL A 232 44.79 11.34 -45.83
CA VAL A 232 44.00 10.36 -45.11
C VAL A 232 43.53 9.23 -46.04
N LYS A 233 43.70 7.98 -45.59
CA LYS A 233 43.25 6.80 -46.33
C LYS A 233 41.72 6.80 -46.48
N PRO A 234 41.16 6.58 -47.69
CA PRO A 234 39.71 6.54 -47.92
C PRO A 234 38.95 5.58 -46.99
N LYS A 235 39.56 4.43 -46.67
CA LYS A 235 39.02 3.43 -45.75
C LYS A 235 38.73 3.96 -44.34
N ARG A 236 39.50 4.96 -43.87
CA ARG A 236 39.26 5.59 -42.56
C ARG A 236 37.99 6.44 -42.58
N ILE A 237 37.77 7.18 -43.66
CA ILE A 237 36.59 8.00 -43.89
C ILE A 237 35.35 7.10 -43.98
N GLU A 238 35.44 6.03 -44.78
CA GLU A 238 34.37 5.03 -44.92
C GLU A 238 34.00 4.38 -43.57
N ASN A 239 34.99 4.02 -42.74
CA ASN A 239 34.73 3.47 -41.41
C ASN A 239 33.98 4.45 -40.50
N LEU A 240 34.35 5.73 -40.49
CA LEU A 240 33.67 6.76 -39.70
C LEU A 240 32.24 6.99 -40.18
N GLU A 241 32.02 7.07 -41.50
CA GLU A 241 30.69 7.18 -42.08
C GLU A 241 29.81 5.98 -41.70
N ASN A 242 30.36 4.77 -41.71
CA ASN A 242 29.65 3.56 -41.32
C ASN A 242 29.30 3.56 -39.82
N GLN A 243 30.20 4.04 -38.95
CA GLN A 243 29.91 4.21 -37.53
C GLN A 243 28.81 5.25 -37.29
N ILE A 244 28.87 6.40 -37.95
CA ILE A 244 27.83 7.44 -37.89
C ILE A 244 26.48 6.87 -38.33
N LYS A 245 26.43 6.20 -39.48
CA LYS A 245 25.20 5.55 -39.97
C LYS A 245 24.68 4.50 -39.00
N ALA A 246 25.55 3.71 -38.38
CA ALA A 246 25.14 2.72 -37.40
C ALA A 246 24.51 3.36 -36.15
N ILE A 247 25.07 4.47 -35.68
CA ILE A 247 24.52 5.24 -34.55
C ILE A 247 23.18 5.89 -34.92
N GLU A 248 23.08 6.52 -36.08
CA GLU A 248 21.86 7.18 -36.57
C GLU A 248 20.72 6.18 -36.79
N ASN A 249 21.03 4.98 -37.29
CA ASN A 249 20.06 3.90 -37.49
C ASN A 249 19.81 3.09 -36.22
N GLY A 250 20.51 3.36 -35.11
CA GLY A 250 20.39 2.61 -33.85
C GLY A 250 20.93 1.17 -33.90
N THR A 251 21.73 0.83 -34.91
CA THR A 251 22.30 -0.50 -35.14
C THR A 251 23.72 -0.67 -34.60
N GLN A 252 24.26 0.32 -33.89
CA GLN A 252 25.56 0.23 -33.22
C GLN A 252 25.63 -0.99 -32.31
N SER A 253 26.75 -1.73 -32.38
CA SER A 253 26.95 -2.90 -31.55
C SER A 253 27.16 -2.51 -30.09
N ARG A 254 26.69 -3.36 -29.16
CA ARG A 254 26.89 -3.18 -27.71
C ARG A 254 28.36 -3.04 -27.35
N LYS A 255 29.24 -3.79 -28.03
CA LYS A 255 30.67 -3.76 -27.77
C LYS A 255 31.26 -2.40 -28.13
N ASP A 256 30.92 -1.86 -29.30
CA ASP A 256 31.47 -0.58 -29.76
C ASP A 256 31.02 0.56 -28.84
N MET A 257 29.73 0.57 -28.48
CA MET A 257 29.15 1.51 -27.52
C MET A 257 29.86 1.48 -26.16
N ILE A 258 30.04 0.29 -25.57
CA ILE A 258 30.71 0.16 -24.27
C ILE A 258 32.18 0.57 -24.39
N SER A 259 32.87 0.13 -25.45
CA SER A 259 34.28 0.46 -25.66
C SER A 259 34.50 1.97 -25.77
N TYR A 260 33.62 2.67 -26.49
CA TYR A 260 33.66 4.14 -26.58
C TYR A 260 33.55 4.81 -25.20
N LEU A 261 32.59 4.38 -24.38
CA LEU A 261 32.40 4.93 -23.04
C LEU A 261 33.57 4.59 -22.10
N GLU A 262 34.06 3.35 -22.11
CA GLU A 262 35.23 2.90 -21.33
C GLU A 262 36.49 3.72 -21.70
N ASP A 263 36.67 4.03 -23.00
CA ASP A 263 37.80 4.82 -23.48
C ASP A 263 37.70 6.30 -23.15
N LYS A 264 36.50 6.87 -23.21
CA LYS A 264 36.26 8.29 -22.94
C LYS A 264 36.30 8.61 -21.44
N TYR A 265 35.76 7.72 -20.61
CA TYR A 265 35.55 7.96 -19.19
C TYR A 265 36.46 7.10 -18.31
N ARG A 266 37.77 7.27 -18.48
CA ARG A 266 38.78 6.49 -17.76
C ARG A 266 38.93 6.94 -16.32
N VAL A 267 39.06 5.95 -15.43
CA VAL A 267 39.20 6.17 -13.99
C VAL A 267 40.16 5.17 -13.34
N LYS A 268 40.83 5.62 -12.29
CA LYS A 268 41.80 4.81 -11.54
C LYS A 268 41.16 3.71 -10.71
N TYR A 269 39.98 3.97 -10.18
CA TYR A 269 39.30 3.07 -9.26
C TYR A 269 38.69 1.85 -9.95
N ASP A 270 38.81 1.74 -11.28
CA ASP A 270 38.42 0.60 -12.13
C ASP A 270 39.52 -0.49 -12.21
N ALA A 271 40.34 -0.62 -11.16
CA ALA A 271 41.38 -1.64 -11.13
C ALA A 271 40.74 -3.02 -10.90
N VAL A 272 40.88 -3.92 -11.89
CA VAL A 272 40.29 -5.27 -11.85
C VAL A 272 40.95 -6.22 -10.84
N HIS A 273 42.18 -5.92 -10.41
CA HIS A 273 42.92 -6.69 -9.41
C HIS A 273 44.03 -5.85 -8.76
N ASP A 274 44.21 -5.99 -7.45
CA ASP A 274 45.33 -5.41 -6.69
C ASP A 274 45.68 -6.34 -5.52
N LYS A 275 46.96 -6.71 -5.39
CA LYS A 275 47.44 -7.66 -4.36
C LYS A 275 47.26 -7.15 -2.93
N SER A 276 47.17 -5.84 -2.74
CA SER A 276 47.00 -5.22 -1.43
C SER A 276 45.54 -5.28 -0.92
N ILE A 277 44.59 -5.67 -1.78
CA ILE A 277 43.17 -5.75 -1.45
C ILE A 277 42.76 -7.23 -1.38
N ALA A 278 42.71 -7.76 -0.16
CA ALA A 278 42.36 -9.15 0.05
C ALA A 278 40.95 -9.47 -0.46
N GLY A 279 40.84 -10.47 -1.35
CA GLY A 279 39.54 -10.94 -1.86
C GLY A 279 38.94 -10.10 -2.99
N MET A 280 39.73 -9.22 -3.61
CA MET A 280 39.34 -8.58 -4.87
C MET A 280 39.71 -9.47 -6.07
N TYR A 281 38.78 -9.60 -7.01
CA TYR A 281 38.85 -10.41 -8.21
C TYR A 281 38.17 -9.67 -9.37
N VAL A 282 38.44 -10.12 -10.60
CA VAL A 282 37.88 -9.51 -11.82
C VAL A 282 36.35 -9.46 -11.80
N ASN A 283 35.68 -10.45 -11.21
CA ASN A 283 34.22 -10.52 -11.18
C ASN A 283 33.56 -9.74 -10.04
N ASN A 284 34.33 -9.19 -9.08
CA ASN A 284 33.78 -8.41 -7.96
C ASN A 284 34.38 -7.01 -7.81
N HIS A 285 35.31 -6.59 -8.68
CA HIS A 285 35.98 -5.29 -8.53
C HIS A 285 35.02 -4.09 -8.51
N HIS A 286 33.93 -4.10 -9.29
CA HIS A 286 32.89 -3.06 -9.18
C HIS A 286 32.25 -3.02 -7.78
N ASN A 287 32.05 -4.18 -7.13
CA ASN A 287 31.52 -4.23 -5.77
C ASN A 287 32.60 -3.93 -4.72
N ALA A 288 33.87 -4.19 -5.02
CA ALA A 288 34.99 -3.87 -4.12
C ALA A 288 35.34 -2.37 -4.15
N SER A 289 35.21 -1.71 -5.29
CA SER A 289 35.55 -0.30 -5.47
C SER A 289 34.35 0.59 -5.16
N LEU A 290 34.45 1.38 -4.09
CA LEU A 290 33.31 2.15 -3.57
C LEU A 290 32.82 3.24 -4.53
N ALA A 291 33.65 3.67 -5.48
CA ALA A 291 33.27 4.63 -6.50
C ALA A 291 32.27 4.05 -7.53
N HIS A 292 32.16 2.73 -7.69
CA HIS A 292 31.17 2.12 -8.59
C HIS A 292 29.78 1.98 -7.95
N ASP A 293 29.60 2.32 -6.68
CA ASP A 293 28.27 2.45 -6.09
C ASP A 293 27.52 3.61 -6.76
N PHE A 294 26.48 3.31 -7.55
CA PHE A 294 25.70 4.33 -8.26
C PHE A 294 24.73 5.04 -7.31
N SER A 295 25.28 5.75 -6.32
CA SER A 295 24.58 6.46 -5.26
C SER A 295 25.27 7.81 -4.99
N PRO A 296 24.63 8.72 -4.22
CA PRO A 296 25.29 9.96 -3.78
C PRO A 296 26.61 9.73 -3.03
N LEU A 297 26.75 8.62 -2.28
CA LEU A 297 27.99 8.31 -1.58
C LEU A 297 29.07 7.84 -2.54
N GLY A 298 28.73 6.97 -3.51
CA GLY A 298 29.70 6.55 -4.53
C GLY A 298 30.13 7.70 -5.43
N LEU A 299 29.23 8.66 -5.75
CA LEU A 299 29.60 9.91 -6.43
C LEU A 299 30.63 10.72 -5.62
N LEU A 300 30.41 10.90 -4.31
CA LEU A 300 31.37 11.60 -3.44
C LEU A 300 32.73 10.91 -3.44
N VAL A 301 32.75 9.58 -3.31
CA VAL A 301 33.99 8.79 -3.37
C VAL A 301 34.65 8.90 -4.75
N GLY A 302 33.88 8.81 -5.83
CA GLY A 302 34.37 8.92 -7.20
C GLY A 302 34.99 10.28 -7.51
N ILE A 303 34.39 11.38 -7.04
CA ILE A 303 34.99 12.71 -7.14
C ILE A 303 36.29 12.75 -6.34
N MET A 304 36.27 12.31 -5.08
CA MET A 304 37.46 12.32 -4.21
C MET A 304 38.62 11.53 -4.83
N ASP A 305 38.35 10.34 -5.37
CA ASP A 305 39.35 9.44 -5.93
C ASP A 305 39.97 10.00 -7.22
N GLN A 306 39.17 10.60 -8.09
CA GLN A 306 39.69 11.28 -9.29
C GLN A 306 40.54 12.51 -8.93
N LEU A 307 40.13 13.33 -7.97
CA LEU A 307 40.83 14.57 -7.61
C LEU A 307 42.15 14.34 -6.85
N THR A 308 42.30 13.18 -6.21
CA THR A 308 43.49 12.86 -5.41
C THR A 308 44.32 11.72 -6.00
N ASP A 309 43.91 11.26 -7.19
CA ASP A 309 44.61 10.26 -8.00
C ASP A 309 44.81 8.90 -7.28
N LYS A 310 43.85 8.57 -6.40
CA LYS A 310 43.79 7.37 -5.57
C LYS A 310 42.48 6.62 -5.83
N SER A 311 42.34 5.45 -5.21
CA SER A 311 41.18 4.58 -5.35
C SER A 311 40.83 3.99 -3.99
N THR A 312 39.55 3.98 -3.67
CA THR A 312 39.02 3.56 -2.37
C THR A 312 38.25 2.25 -2.52
N PHE A 313 38.76 1.20 -1.88
CA PHE A 313 38.22 -0.15 -1.97
C PHE A 313 37.79 -0.68 -0.61
N ILE A 314 36.86 -1.62 -0.61
CA ILE A 314 36.45 -2.43 0.53
C ILE A 314 36.70 -3.91 0.24
N SER A 315 37.20 -4.64 1.23
CA SER A 315 37.46 -6.07 1.14
C SER A 315 36.35 -6.86 1.81
N ALA A 316 35.57 -7.64 1.05
CA ALA A 316 34.54 -8.54 1.59
C ALA A 316 35.07 -9.50 2.68
N LYS A 317 36.30 -9.99 2.50
CA LYS A 317 36.96 -10.93 3.43
C LYS A 317 37.31 -10.32 4.78
N THR A 318 37.58 -9.00 4.82
CA THR A 318 38.12 -8.35 6.03
C THR A 318 37.22 -7.23 6.56
N GLY A 319 36.31 -6.70 5.76
CA GLY A 319 35.54 -5.48 6.03
C GLY A 319 36.39 -4.20 6.07
N LYS A 320 37.69 -4.27 5.76
CA LYS A 320 38.58 -3.10 5.79
C LYS A 320 38.41 -2.26 4.53
N ILE A 321 38.40 -0.94 4.72
CA ILE A 321 38.47 0.02 3.61
C ILE A 321 39.93 0.39 3.45
N THR A 322 40.43 0.27 2.22
CA THR A 322 41.82 0.56 1.86
C THR A 322 41.82 1.61 0.75
N ARG A 323 42.75 2.56 0.85
CA ARG A 323 42.90 3.63 -0.11
C ARG A 323 44.32 3.69 -0.64
N LEU A 324 44.48 3.56 -1.96
CA LEU A 324 45.79 3.42 -2.60
C LEU A 324 45.78 3.98 -4.02
N ALA A 325 46.96 4.16 -4.62
CA ALA A 325 47.08 4.50 -6.03
C ALA A 325 47.20 3.21 -6.86
N THR A 326 46.30 3.03 -7.83
CA THR A 326 46.29 1.90 -8.76
C THR A 326 47.08 2.21 -10.03
N SER A 327 47.31 1.20 -10.86
CA SER A 327 48.03 1.32 -12.14
C SER A 327 47.21 1.96 -13.27
N ASN A 328 45.89 2.07 -13.11
CA ASN A 328 45.01 2.67 -14.11
C ASN A 328 45.26 4.17 -14.26
N LYS A 329 44.69 4.78 -15.30
CA LYS A 329 44.80 6.22 -15.54
C LYS A 329 43.43 6.89 -15.39
N ASN A 330 43.42 8.06 -14.76
CA ASN A 330 42.28 8.96 -14.79
C ASN A 330 42.30 9.78 -16.08
N THR A 331 41.12 10.14 -16.59
CA THR A 331 40.98 11.26 -17.52
C THR A 331 41.49 12.54 -16.87
N GLU A 332 42.28 13.35 -17.59
CA GLU A 332 42.78 14.61 -17.06
C GLU A 332 41.66 15.64 -16.93
N ILE A 333 41.43 16.12 -15.70
CA ILE A 333 40.41 17.12 -15.40
C ILE A 333 41.10 18.46 -15.11
N GLN A 334 40.97 19.41 -16.04
CA GLN A 334 41.59 20.73 -15.97
C GLN A 334 40.61 21.78 -15.40
N GLY A 335 41.15 22.92 -14.98
CA GLY A 335 40.36 24.05 -14.47
C GLY A 335 40.46 24.27 -12.96
N ASN A 336 39.65 25.22 -12.47
CA ASN A 336 39.53 25.53 -11.04
C ASN A 336 38.80 24.41 -10.28
N ILE A 337 38.73 24.50 -8.94
CA ILE A 337 38.15 23.43 -8.12
C ILE A 337 36.69 23.11 -8.48
N ILE A 338 35.88 24.11 -8.82
CA ILE A 338 34.46 23.91 -9.20
C ILE A 338 34.39 23.16 -10.54
N GLN A 339 35.19 23.60 -11.53
CA GLN A 339 35.29 22.93 -12.84
C GLN A 339 35.78 21.49 -12.69
N LYS A 340 36.74 21.25 -11.78
CA LYS A 340 37.24 19.91 -11.48
C LYS A 340 36.18 19.01 -10.87
N ILE A 341 35.35 19.53 -9.95
CA ILE A 341 34.24 18.78 -9.36
C ILE A 341 33.20 18.42 -10.43
N ILE A 342 32.82 19.38 -11.28
CA ILE A 342 31.86 19.15 -12.38
C ILE A 342 32.43 18.12 -13.37
N GLY A 343 33.70 18.27 -13.76
CA GLY A 343 34.40 17.35 -14.65
C GLY A 343 34.47 15.94 -14.07
N ALA A 344 34.82 15.80 -12.78
CA ALA A 344 34.86 14.52 -12.09
C ALA A 344 33.47 13.88 -11.96
N THR A 345 32.42 14.69 -11.76
CA THR A 345 31.02 14.23 -11.74
C THR A 345 30.61 13.69 -13.09
N ASN A 346 30.90 14.40 -14.19
CA ASN A 346 30.59 13.96 -15.54
C ASN A 346 31.36 12.70 -15.93
N ASN A 347 32.66 12.64 -15.59
CA ASN A 347 33.51 11.49 -15.87
C ASN A 347 33.06 10.25 -15.09
N TRP A 348 32.76 10.42 -13.80
CA TRP A 348 32.19 9.37 -12.96
C TRP A 348 30.86 8.84 -13.52
N PHE A 349 29.94 9.74 -13.90
CA PHE A 349 28.66 9.35 -14.45
C PHE A 349 28.82 8.58 -15.77
N GLY A 350 29.67 9.07 -16.67
CA GLY A 350 29.95 8.41 -17.95
C GLY A 350 30.56 7.01 -17.78
N HIS A 351 31.49 6.86 -16.83
CA HIS A 351 32.09 5.57 -16.47
C HIS A 351 31.04 4.60 -15.88
N CYS A 352 30.25 5.05 -14.91
CA CYS A 352 29.15 4.23 -14.37
C CYS A 352 28.16 3.79 -15.47
N MET A 353 27.90 4.64 -16.47
CA MET A 353 27.01 4.30 -17.58
C MET A 353 27.53 3.13 -18.44
N SER A 354 28.85 3.00 -18.67
CA SER A 354 29.37 1.81 -19.34
C SER A 354 29.12 0.57 -18.49
N ASP A 355 29.47 0.64 -17.21
CA ASP A 355 29.47 -0.53 -16.32
C ASP A 355 28.08 -1.03 -15.97
N LEU A 356 27.04 -0.18 -16.04
CA LEU A 356 25.64 -0.59 -15.87
C LEU A 356 25.23 -1.74 -16.80
N VAL A 357 25.83 -1.78 -17.99
CA VAL A 357 25.58 -2.81 -19.00
C VAL A 357 26.80 -3.72 -19.17
N GLY A 358 27.68 -3.81 -18.18
CA GLY A 358 28.87 -4.65 -18.20
C GLY A 358 29.98 -4.12 -19.12
N SER A 359 31.00 -4.95 -19.36
CA SER A 359 32.18 -4.53 -20.12
C SER A 359 32.19 -4.97 -21.58
N SER A 360 32.99 -4.29 -22.39
CA SER A 360 33.18 -4.57 -23.83
C SER A 360 33.70 -6.00 -24.12
N GLY A 361 34.41 -6.60 -23.15
CA GLY A 361 34.94 -7.97 -23.22
C GLY A 361 34.03 -9.06 -22.65
N SER A 362 32.90 -8.70 -22.03
CA SER A 362 32.02 -9.66 -21.37
C SER A 362 31.21 -10.50 -22.37
N LYS A 363 31.18 -11.82 -22.15
CA LYS A 363 30.21 -12.70 -22.83
C LYS A 363 28.86 -12.63 -22.08
N GLY A 364 27.80 -12.21 -22.77
CA GLY A 364 26.44 -12.18 -22.19
C GLY A 364 26.09 -10.88 -21.46
N ARG A 365 25.57 -10.97 -20.24
CA ARG A 365 25.00 -9.83 -19.49
C ARG A 365 26.07 -8.90 -18.89
N GLY A 366 27.27 -9.42 -18.57
CA GLY A 366 28.31 -8.70 -17.81
C GLY A 366 27.92 -8.49 -16.34
N GLN A 367 28.86 -8.04 -15.49
CA GLN A 367 28.65 -7.95 -14.03
C GLN A 367 27.69 -6.84 -13.59
N GLY A 368 27.64 -5.72 -14.32
CA GLY A 368 26.83 -4.58 -13.90
C GLY A 368 27.47 -3.79 -12.75
N LEU A 369 26.82 -2.70 -12.33
CA LEU A 369 27.18 -1.98 -11.10
C LEU A 369 26.54 -2.63 -9.87
N PRO A 370 27.17 -2.58 -8.69
CA PRO A 370 26.55 -3.06 -7.46
C PRO A 370 25.23 -2.32 -7.20
N ALA A 371 24.28 -2.98 -6.54
CA ALA A 371 23.04 -2.31 -6.13
C ALA A 371 23.37 -1.11 -5.21
N PRO A 372 22.51 -0.07 -5.15
CA PRO A 372 22.80 1.12 -4.35
C PRO A 372 23.14 0.77 -2.90
N PHE A 373 24.26 1.31 -2.41
CA PHE A 373 24.81 1.05 -1.07
C PHE A 373 25.23 -0.40 -0.77
N TRP A 374 25.13 -1.31 -1.74
CA TRP A 374 25.49 -2.72 -1.55
C TRP A 374 26.96 -2.94 -1.15
N PRO A 375 27.95 -2.21 -1.69
CA PRO A 375 29.35 -2.40 -1.31
C PRO A 375 29.61 -2.21 0.18
N TYR A 376 28.90 -1.29 0.85
CA TYR A 376 29.14 -0.99 2.26
C TYR A 376 28.71 -2.13 3.19
N LEU A 377 27.82 -3.02 2.76
CA LEU A 377 27.43 -4.20 3.54
C LEU A 377 28.61 -5.16 3.77
N GLN A 378 29.67 -5.06 2.96
CA GLN A 378 30.92 -5.79 3.19
C GLN A 378 31.61 -5.42 4.52
N LYS A 379 31.24 -4.30 5.16
CA LYS A 379 31.65 -3.97 6.53
C LYS A 379 31.16 -4.99 7.56
N LEU A 380 30.04 -5.66 7.29
CA LEU A 380 29.39 -6.60 8.19
C LEU A 380 30.09 -7.96 8.14
N ASN A 381 31.35 -8.01 8.56
CA ASN A 381 32.17 -9.21 8.48
C ASN A 381 32.01 -10.10 9.72
N PHE A 382 30.77 -10.48 10.03
CA PHE A 382 30.41 -11.40 11.11
C PHE A 382 29.45 -12.48 10.60
N GLY A 383 29.24 -13.52 11.41
CA GLY A 383 28.36 -14.65 11.07
C GLY A 383 29.05 -15.72 10.24
N LYS A 384 28.37 -16.87 10.10
CA LYS A 384 28.84 -18.05 9.35
C LYS A 384 27.69 -18.66 8.56
N VAL A 385 27.35 -18.01 7.45
CA VAL A 385 26.30 -18.46 6.54
C VAL A 385 26.82 -19.61 5.70
N LYS A 386 26.19 -20.78 5.82
CA LYS A 386 26.57 -21.98 5.07
C LYS A 386 25.83 -22.03 3.74
N LEU A 387 26.58 -21.99 2.64
CA LEU A 387 26.04 -22.25 1.30
C LEU A 387 26.00 -23.76 1.01
N SER A 388 25.23 -24.17 -0.01
CA SER A 388 25.14 -25.57 -0.47
C SER A 388 26.49 -26.24 -0.75
N ASN A 389 27.52 -25.48 -1.12
CA ASN A 389 28.87 -25.98 -1.35
C ASN A 389 29.72 -26.13 -0.06
N LYS A 390 29.08 -26.07 1.12
CA LYS A 390 29.70 -26.12 2.46
C LYS A 390 30.67 -24.97 2.75
N LYS A 391 30.72 -23.92 1.92
CA LYS A 391 31.48 -22.72 2.22
C LYS A 391 30.75 -21.91 3.29
N GLU A 392 31.46 -21.56 4.36
CA GLU A 392 30.99 -20.60 5.37
C GLU A 392 31.38 -19.20 4.92
N LEU A 393 30.40 -18.29 4.85
CA LEU A 393 30.59 -16.89 4.49
C LEU A 393 30.15 -16.00 5.65
N SER A 394 30.88 -14.91 5.90
CA SER A 394 30.33 -13.80 6.67
C SER A 394 29.19 -13.09 5.91
N VAL A 395 28.45 -12.20 6.57
CA VAL A 395 27.45 -11.37 5.87
C VAL A 395 28.09 -10.55 4.75
N GLY A 396 29.26 -9.96 4.97
CA GLY A 396 29.99 -9.21 3.95
C GLY A 396 30.46 -10.06 2.77
N GLU A 397 30.91 -11.29 3.02
CA GLU A 397 31.26 -12.21 1.94
C GLU A 397 30.02 -12.73 1.19
N LEU A 398 28.88 -12.86 1.88
CA LEU A 398 27.61 -13.24 1.26
C LEU A 398 27.12 -12.17 0.28
N THR A 399 27.19 -10.89 0.64
CA THR A 399 26.76 -9.80 -0.27
C THR A 399 27.65 -9.73 -1.50
N ASP A 400 28.96 -9.96 -1.34
CA ASP A 400 29.89 -10.06 -2.46
C ASP A 400 29.61 -11.28 -3.34
N TRP A 401 29.30 -12.43 -2.73
CA TRP A 401 28.86 -13.61 -3.46
C TRP A 401 27.56 -13.37 -4.25
N MET A 402 26.57 -12.69 -3.67
CA MET A 402 25.33 -12.36 -4.36
C MET A 402 25.59 -11.48 -5.60
N PHE A 403 26.44 -10.46 -5.46
CA PHE A 403 26.84 -9.61 -6.58
C PHE A 403 27.46 -10.43 -7.72
N GLN A 404 28.45 -11.28 -7.39
CA GLN A 404 29.10 -12.17 -8.37
C GLN A 404 28.13 -13.15 -9.05
N ASN A 405 27.00 -13.47 -8.41
CA ASN A 405 25.95 -14.34 -8.96
C ASN A 405 24.85 -13.57 -9.71
N GLY A 406 25.03 -12.27 -9.93
CA GLY A 406 24.19 -11.43 -10.78
C GLY A 406 23.26 -10.48 -10.04
N TYR A 407 23.41 -10.33 -8.71
CA TYR A 407 22.67 -9.33 -7.92
C TYR A 407 23.30 -7.94 -8.04
N ASP A 408 23.02 -7.28 -9.17
CA ASP A 408 23.51 -5.96 -9.54
C ASP A 408 22.37 -4.91 -9.53
N THR A 409 22.66 -3.67 -9.89
CA THR A 409 21.66 -2.57 -9.97
C THR A 409 20.45 -2.95 -10.83
N ARG A 410 20.66 -3.72 -11.91
CA ARG A 410 19.59 -4.17 -12.81
C ARG A 410 18.68 -5.20 -12.12
N ALA A 411 19.26 -6.16 -11.39
CA ALA A 411 18.50 -7.12 -10.59
C ALA A 411 17.75 -6.44 -9.43
N PHE A 412 18.39 -5.50 -8.73
CA PHE A 412 17.75 -4.66 -7.72
C PHE A 412 16.55 -3.89 -8.31
N THR A 413 16.72 -3.28 -9.49
CA THR A 413 15.63 -2.59 -10.19
C THR A 413 14.50 -3.55 -10.57
N THR A 414 14.83 -4.78 -10.95
CA THR A 414 13.84 -5.83 -11.27
C THR A 414 12.99 -6.17 -10.05
N GLU A 415 13.61 -6.37 -8.89
CA GLU A 415 12.92 -6.62 -7.61
C GLU A 415 12.11 -5.40 -7.13
N LEU A 416 12.52 -4.18 -7.48
CA LEU A 416 11.81 -2.97 -7.08
C LEU A 416 10.46 -2.79 -7.80
N ILE A 417 10.30 -3.37 -9.00
CA ILE A 417 9.08 -3.20 -9.82
C ILE A 417 7.82 -3.69 -9.08
N PRO A 418 7.74 -4.93 -8.57
CA PRO A 418 6.60 -5.39 -7.78
C PRO A 418 6.31 -4.49 -6.56
N VAL A 419 7.36 -4.01 -5.88
CA VAL A 419 7.22 -3.16 -4.69
C VAL A 419 6.54 -1.83 -5.04
N ILE A 420 7.03 -1.17 -6.09
CA ILE A 420 6.44 0.10 -6.56
C ILE A 420 4.98 -0.09 -7.00
N ILE A 421 4.65 -1.22 -7.63
CA ILE A 421 3.29 -1.50 -8.11
C ILE A 421 2.30 -1.50 -6.94
N PHE A 422 2.49 -2.35 -5.92
CA PHE A 422 1.51 -2.41 -4.83
C PHE A 422 1.47 -1.11 -4.03
N GLU A 423 2.61 -0.44 -3.85
CA GLU A 423 2.66 0.85 -3.20
C GLU A 423 1.86 1.91 -3.92
N THR A 424 2.01 1.99 -5.24
CA THR A 424 1.28 2.94 -6.07
C THR A 424 -0.21 2.64 -6.02
N LEU A 425 -0.61 1.38 -6.09
CA LEU A 425 -2.01 0.99 -5.95
C LEU A 425 -2.61 1.43 -4.61
N ILE A 426 -1.92 1.19 -3.49
CA ILE A 426 -2.37 1.61 -2.15
C ILE A 426 -2.47 3.15 -2.07
N ARG A 427 -1.50 3.88 -2.63
CA ARG A 427 -1.50 5.35 -2.64
C ARG A 427 -2.60 5.93 -3.53
N CYS A 428 -2.87 5.32 -4.68
CA CYS A 428 -3.98 5.67 -5.55
C CYS A 428 -5.32 5.42 -4.86
N TYR A 429 -5.47 4.29 -4.17
CA TYR A 429 -6.64 3.97 -3.37
C TYR A 429 -6.85 4.99 -2.23
N TRP A 430 -5.79 5.31 -1.50
CA TRP A 430 -5.83 6.33 -0.46
C TRP A 430 -6.29 7.68 -1.03
N PHE A 431 -5.67 8.12 -2.13
CA PHE A 431 -6.05 9.38 -2.78
C PHE A 431 -7.52 9.36 -3.21
N TYR A 432 -7.98 8.26 -3.83
CA TYR A 432 -9.38 8.06 -4.19
C TYR A 432 -10.30 8.20 -2.97
N LYS A 433 -10.00 7.50 -1.87
CA LYS A 433 -10.85 7.52 -0.67
C LYS A 433 -10.88 8.90 -0.01
N GLN A 434 -9.73 9.55 0.14
CA GLN A 434 -9.68 10.89 0.74
C GLN A 434 -10.37 11.95 -0.13
N LYS A 435 -10.14 11.92 -1.44
CA LYS A 435 -10.62 12.98 -2.34
C LYS A 435 -12.06 12.79 -2.78
N LEU A 436 -12.42 11.58 -3.21
CA LEU A 436 -13.68 11.30 -3.89
C LEU A 436 -14.74 10.76 -2.94
N TYR A 437 -14.36 9.98 -1.92
CA TYR A 437 -15.31 9.45 -0.95
C TYR A 437 -15.54 10.43 0.22
N TYR A 438 -14.47 10.90 0.88
CA TYR A 438 -14.58 11.84 2.00
C TYR A 438 -14.64 13.33 1.59
N GLY A 439 -14.47 13.65 0.31
CA GLY A 439 -14.58 15.04 -0.18
C GLY A 439 -13.49 15.99 0.31
N LYS A 440 -12.35 15.50 0.80
CA LYS A 440 -11.29 16.35 1.37
C LYS A 440 -10.62 17.23 0.30
N SER A 441 -9.87 18.24 0.75
CA SER A 441 -9.09 19.07 -0.18
C SER A 441 -8.02 18.24 -0.90
N PHE A 442 -7.56 18.72 -2.06
CA PHE A 442 -6.51 18.02 -2.81
C PHE A 442 -5.23 17.87 -1.97
N LYS A 443 -4.86 18.91 -1.23
CA LYS A 443 -3.67 18.94 -0.37
C LYS A 443 -3.72 17.89 0.74
N GLU A 444 -4.88 17.72 1.37
CA GLU A 444 -5.11 16.70 2.42
C GLU A 444 -5.22 15.28 1.86
N SER A 445 -5.58 15.16 0.58
CA SER A 445 -5.69 13.87 -0.10
C SER A 445 -4.36 13.36 -0.64
N LEU A 446 -3.31 14.20 -0.64
CA LEU A 446 -2.00 13.81 -1.15
C LEU A 446 -1.46 12.59 -0.38
N PRO A 447 -1.05 11.51 -1.08
CA PRO A 447 -0.63 10.26 -0.45
C PRO A 447 0.81 10.35 0.08
N ILE A 448 1.09 11.35 0.92
CA ILE A 448 2.38 11.60 1.56
C ILE A 448 2.43 10.82 2.87
N ALA A 449 3.58 10.20 3.17
CA ALA A 449 3.76 9.21 4.23
C ALA A 449 3.72 9.76 5.67
N ASN A 450 2.98 10.84 5.93
CA ASN A 450 2.79 11.42 7.25
C ASN A 450 1.44 11.06 7.91
N SER A 451 0.47 10.51 7.16
CA SER A 451 -0.76 9.97 7.76
C SER A 451 -0.49 8.63 8.43
N ARG A 452 -1.10 8.43 9.62
CA ARG A 452 -1.01 7.17 10.38
C ARG A 452 -1.70 6.03 9.65
N GLU A 453 -2.86 6.32 9.07
CA GLU A 453 -3.67 5.39 8.29
C GLU A 453 -2.93 4.93 7.04
N LEU A 454 -2.42 5.88 6.22
CA LEU A 454 -1.68 5.51 5.02
C LEU A 454 -0.43 4.70 5.36
N SER A 455 0.32 5.08 6.41
CA SER A 455 1.47 4.30 6.88
C SER A 455 1.06 2.88 7.32
N ARG A 456 -0.12 2.72 7.92
CA ARG A 456 -0.67 1.42 8.31
C ARG A 456 -1.01 0.55 7.10
N LEU A 457 -1.73 1.10 6.12
CA LEU A 457 -2.07 0.37 4.90
C LEU A 457 -0.82 -0.07 4.13
N LEU A 458 0.16 0.84 4.03
CA LEU A 458 1.46 0.59 3.42
C LEU A 458 2.22 -0.53 4.15
N LEU A 459 2.21 -0.55 5.48
CA LEU A 459 2.80 -1.63 6.29
C LEU A 459 2.12 -2.97 6.06
N ILE A 460 0.78 -3.01 6.06
CA ILE A 460 0.01 -4.25 5.83
C ILE A 460 0.26 -4.80 4.42
N GLY A 461 0.26 -3.92 3.41
CA GLY A 461 0.61 -4.31 2.05
C GLY A 461 2.01 -4.89 1.98
N ASN A 462 3.02 -4.22 2.53
CA ASN A 462 4.38 -4.73 2.48
C ASN A 462 4.54 -6.05 3.28
N ALA A 463 3.95 -6.15 4.48
CA ALA A 463 3.98 -7.39 5.25
C ALA A 463 3.36 -8.57 4.48
N THR A 464 2.27 -8.32 3.75
CA THR A 464 1.64 -9.32 2.87
C THR A 464 2.57 -9.72 1.72
N PHE A 465 3.11 -8.75 0.98
CA PHE A 465 4.05 -8.97 -0.12
C PHE A 465 5.27 -9.79 0.34
N THR A 466 5.93 -9.32 1.40
CA THR A 466 7.13 -9.95 1.96
C THR A 466 6.85 -11.36 2.47
N SER A 467 5.68 -11.62 3.07
CA SER A 467 5.31 -12.96 3.52
C SER A 467 5.21 -13.94 2.37
N ILE A 468 4.61 -13.53 1.25
CA ILE A 468 4.51 -14.34 0.03
C ILE A 468 5.89 -14.62 -0.56
N ASP A 469 6.70 -13.57 -0.70
CA ASP A 469 8.04 -13.64 -1.27
C ASP A 469 8.99 -14.50 -0.43
N VAL A 470 9.06 -14.30 0.88
CA VAL A 470 9.86 -15.14 1.79
C VAL A 470 9.39 -16.59 1.74
N THR A 471 8.08 -16.83 1.66
CA THR A 471 7.54 -18.18 1.49
C THR A 471 7.99 -18.80 0.17
N HIS A 472 7.93 -18.05 -0.92
CA HIS A 472 8.41 -18.49 -2.24
C HIS A 472 9.90 -18.84 -2.23
N ALA A 473 10.74 -17.95 -1.67
CA ALA A 473 12.17 -18.17 -1.53
C ALA A 473 12.50 -19.40 -0.66
N THR A 474 11.75 -19.60 0.43
CA THR A 474 11.88 -20.77 1.31
C THR A 474 11.55 -22.05 0.56
N ILE A 475 10.43 -22.08 -0.17
CA ILE A 475 10.02 -23.24 -0.98
C ILE A 475 11.07 -23.55 -2.05
N LYS A 476 11.57 -22.54 -2.78
CA LYS A 476 12.63 -22.71 -3.79
C LYS A 476 13.91 -23.26 -3.18
N GLY A 477 14.32 -22.74 -2.03
CA GLY A 477 15.48 -23.25 -1.29
C GLY A 477 15.30 -24.69 -0.82
N ALA A 478 14.10 -25.06 -0.36
CA ALA A 478 13.78 -26.42 0.09
C ALA A 478 13.70 -27.43 -1.07
N ILE A 479 13.13 -27.04 -2.21
CA ILE A 479 13.07 -27.90 -3.41
C ILE A 479 14.50 -28.26 -3.87
N LYS A 480 15.43 -27.31 -3.83
CA LYS A 480 16.80 -27.53 -4.28
C LYS A 480 17.59 -28.53 -3.42
N THR A 481 17.24 -28.69 -2.15
CA THR A 481 17.86 -29.66 -1.23
C THR A 481 17.11 -30.99 -1.17
N GLY A 482 16.04 -31.15 -1.95
CA GLY A 482 15.16 -32.33 -1.85
C GLY A 482 14.40 -32.41 -0.52
N GLY A 483 14.16 -31.27 0.14
CA GLY A 483 13.38 -31.19 1.39
C GLY A 483 14.18 -31.38 2.69
N GLN A 484 15.50 -31.56 2.62
CA GLN A 484 16.36 -31.78 3.80
C GLN A 484 16.76 -30.50 4.56
N GLY A 485 16.28 -29.33 4.11
CA GLY A 485 16.58 -28.01 4.66
C GLY A 485 16.42 -26.92 3.62
N VAL A 486 16.73 -25.66 3.93
CA VAL A 486 16.64 -24.55 2.96
C VAL A 486 18.02 -24.21 2.43
N ASP A 487 18.25 -24.30 1.11
CA ASP A 487 19.48 -23.77 0.51
C ASP A 487 19.50 -22.24 0.63
N ILE A 488 20.36 -21.74 1.52
CA ILE A 488 20.48 -20.31 1.78
C ILE A 488 20.90 -19.54 0.53
N GLY A 489 21.74 -20.12 -0.34
CA GLY A 489 22.18 -19.47 -1.57
C GLY A 489 21.02 -19.18 -2.51
N THR A 490 20.16 -20.17 -2.76
CA THR A 490 18.92 -19.95 -3.51
C THR A 490 17.98 -19.02 -2.77
N PHE A 491 17.76 -19.20 -1.47
CA PHE A 491 16.88 -18.33 -0.69
C PHE A 491 17.24 -16.84 -0.84
N VAL A 492 18.49 -16.46 -0.63
CA VAL A 492 18.91 -15.06 -0.72
C VAL A 492 18.91 -14.52 -2.14
N MET A 493 19.04 -15.38 -3.16
CA MET A 493 18.93 -14.97 -4.56
C MET A 493 17.48 -14.90 -5.04
N THR A 494 16.53 -15.50 -4.31
CA THR A 494 15.10 -15.46 -4.62
C THR A 494 14.35 -14.38 -3.86
N VAL A 495 14.63 -14.19 -2.57
CA VAL A 495 13.91 -13.22 -1.74
C VAL A 495 14.10 -11.80 -2.27
N ASN A 496 13.07 -10.97 -2.23
CA ASN A 496 13.04 -9.59 -2.69
C ASN A 496 13.61 -8.65 -1.61
N LYS A 497 14.82 -8.12 -1.85
CA LYS A 497 15.57 -7.33 -0.86
C LYS A 497 14.98 -5.93 -0.70
N PRO A 498 14.59 -5.21 -1.79
CA PRO A 498 13.85 -3.96 -1.67
C PRO A 498 12.60 -4.09 -0.80
N GLY A 499 11.82 -5.17 -0.97
CA GLY A 499 10.64 -5.45 -0.17
C GLY A 499 10.95 -5.57 1.31
N LEU A 500 11.97 -6.36 1.68
CA LEU A 500 12.43 -6.52 3.07
C LEU A 500 12.91 -5.20 3.70
N VAL A 501 13.66 -4.39 2.94
CA VAL A 501 14.14 -3.08 3.40
C VAL A 501 12.96 -2.14 3.66
N ASP A 502 12.01 -2.09 2.73
CA ASP A 502 10.80 -1.27 2.85
C ASP A 502 9.88 -1.77 4.00
N LEU A 503 9.82 -3.08 4.26
CA LEU A 503 9.11 -3.64 5.43
C LEU A 503 9.70 -3.09 6.73
N GLY A 504 11.03 -3.12 6.85
CA GLY A 504 11.73 -2.61 8.02
C GLY A 504 11.49 -1.12 8.21
N PHE A 505 11.59 -0.34 7.12
CA PHE A 505 11.32 1.10 7.13
C PHE A 505 9.88 1.41 7.56
N ARG A 506 8.87 0.73 7.00
CA ARG A 506 7.45 0.91 7.34
C ARG A 506 7.15 0.50 8.76
N SER A 507 7.74 -0.60 9.22
CA SER A 507 7.58 -1.07 10.59
C SER A 507 8.08 -0.01 11.58
N PHE A 508 9.26 0.55 11.32
CA PHE A 508 9.80 1.66 12.12
C PHE A 508 8.94 2.92 12.04
N GLN A 509 8.54 3.33 10.82
CA GLN A 509 7.70 4.50 10.61
C GLN A 509 6.38 4.39 11.39
N ASN A 510 5.72 3.24 11.29
CA ASN A 510 4.45 2.99 11.94
C ASN A 510 4.60 2.94 13.46
N ALA A 511 5.63 2.26 13.98
CA ALA A 511 5.94 2.27 15.41
C ALA A 511 6.19 3.69 15.95
N ARG A 512 6.96 4.52 15.22
CA ARG A 512 7.19 5.93 15.59
C ARG A 512 5.89 6.73 15.64
N LEU A 513 5.02 6.55 14.66
CA LEU A 513 3.73 7.22 14.57
C LEU A 513 2.79 6.80 15.71
N GLU A 514 2.74 5.52 16.05
CA GLU A 514 1.96 5.01 17.19
C GLU A 514 2.48 5.50 18.52
N LEU A 515 3.80 5.59 18.70
CA LEU A 515 4.38 6.18 19.91
C LEU A 515 4.03 7.67 20.04
N LYS A 516 4.02 8.41 18.93
CA LYS A 516 3.60 9.82 18.92
C LYS A 516 2.12 9.95 19.29
N HIS A 517 1.27 9.13 18.71
CA HIS A 517 -0.16 9.11 19.01
C HIS A 517 -0.44 8.72 20.46
N LYS A 518 0.22 7.69 21.00
CA LYS A 518 0.08 7.31 22.41
C LYS A 518 0.41 8.46 23.36
N LYS A 519 1.46 9.23 23.07
CA LYS A 519 1.80 10.45 23.84
C LYS A 519 0.69 11.50 23.76
N TYR A 520 0.10 11.70 22.58
CA TYR A 520 -1.03 12.60 22.39
C TYR A 520 -2.26 12.15 23.19
N VAL A 521 -2.66 10.89 23.07
CA VAL A 521 -3.79 10.32 23.81
C VAL A 521 -3.60 10.44 25.32
N ASN A 522 -2.42 10.09 25.84
CA ASN A 522 -2.13 10.25 27.27
C ASN A 522 -2.26 11.72 27.71
N LYS A 523 -1.75 12.66 26.91
CA LYS A 523 -1.88 14.08 27.21
C LYS A 523 -3.34 14.52 27.26
N VAL A 524 -4.16 14.11 26.28
CA VAL A 524 -5.59 14.44 26.24
C VAL A 524 -6.31 13.85 27.47
N ILE A 525 -6.03 12.60 27.82
CA ILE A 525 -6.60 11.95 29.01
C ILE A 525 -6.20 12.71 30.29
N ASP A 526 -4.93 13.08 30.44
CA ASP A 526 -4.46 13.81 31.61
C ASP A 526 -5.15 15.19 31.73
N GLU A 527 -5.30 15.91 30.61
CA GLU A 527 -6.01 17.19 30.55
C GLU A 527 -7.50 17.04 30.90
N ASP A 528 -8.16 16.01 30.39
CA ASP A 528 -9.55 15.69 30.71
C ASP A 528 -9.75 15.33 32.18
N ILE A 529 -8.88 14.50 32.74
CA ILE A 529 -8.95 14.12 34.16
C ILE A 529 -8.84 15.36 35.04
N VAL A 530 -7.92 16.28 34.71
CA VAL A 530 -7.76 17.53 35.46
C VAL A 530 -8.98 18.44 35.31
N ALA A 531 -9.55 18.54 34.10
CA ALA A 531 -10.74 19.33 33.85
C ALA A 531 -11.95 18.77 34.63
N GLU A 532 -12.15 17.46 34.58
CA GLU A 532 -13.25 16.77 35.26
C GLU A 532 -13.09 16.81 36.78
N TYR A 533 -11.86 16.63 37.29
CA TYR A 533 -11.57 16.81 38.71
C TYR A 533 -11.93 18.21 39.19
N LYS A 534 -11.57 19.26 38.43
CA LYS A 534 -11.95 20.64 38.75
C LYS A 534 -13.46 20.82 38.72
N ARG A 535 -14.16 20.26 37.73
CA ARG A 535 -15.63 20.31 37.63
C ARG A 535 -16.26 19.74 38.89
N VAL A 536 -15.93 18.50 39.25
CA VAL A 536 -16.48 17.78 40.41
C VAL A 536 -16.17 18.48 41.74
N VAL A 537 -14.96 19.02 41.91
CA VAL A 537 -14.58 19.73 43.14
C VAL A 537 -15.23 21.12 43.24
N SER A 538 -15.53 21.76 42.11
CA SER A 538 -16.13 23.10 42.05
C SER A 538 -17.66 23.10 42.12
N SER A 539 -18.32 22.00 41.72
CA SER A 539 -19.76 21.84 41.83
C SER A 539 -20.16 21.63 43.29
N ARG A 540 -20.87 22.60 43.86
CA ARG A 540 -21.42 22.53 45.23
C ARG A 540 -22.51 21.47 45.39
N ASP A 541 -23.07 20.97 44.29
CA ASP A 541 -24.25 20.08 44.26
C ASP A 541 -23.91 18.61 43.94
N VAL A 542 -22.67 18.14 44.14
CA VAL A 542 -22.36 16.71 43.90
C VAL A 542 -22.78 15.82 45.07
N PHE A 543 -23.05 16.43 46.24
CA PHE A 543 -23.43 15.74 47.46
C PHE A 543 -24.69 16.32 48.13
N GLU A 544 -25.39 17.26 47.46
CA GLU A 544 -26.78 17.64 47.74
C GLU A 544 -27.68 16.96 46.70
#